data_AF-A0A2E5X9B6-F1
#
_entry.id   AF-A0A2E5X9B6-F1
#
_cell.length_a   1.000
_cell.length_b   1.000
_cell.length_c   1.000
_cell.angle_alpha   90.00
_cell.angle_beta   90.00
_cell.angle_gamma   90.00
#
_symmetry.space_group_name_H-M   'P 1'
#
loop_
_entity.id
_entity.type
_entity.pdbx_description
1 polymer ?
#
loop_
_entity_poly.entity_id
_entity_poly.type
_entity_poly.pdbx_seq_one_letter_code
_entity_poly.pdbx_strand_id
1 'polypeptide(L)'
;MAQKKKTDRPGIIASMKHLVDMGYDNVENVHHPADLRAKKEGETYWFEVKYTESVDRAFGAATMTEWQCALENPGHFFFLIANKPDGEDADTEWKFDFITPSDFMPYSTIPPFKVYFNYPLQGTRKIPERKSAIPATEDNLQSLLKVLDELRDE
;
A
#
# COMPACT_ATOMS: atom_id res chain seq x y z
N MET A 1 -5.34 25.81 -10.72
CA MET A 1 -6.27 25.01 -9.89
C MET A 1 -5.44 24.03 -9.09
N ALA A 2 -5.52 24.03 -7.77
CA ALA A 2 -4.82 23.04 -6.95
C ALA A 2 -5.44 21.65 -7.22
N GLN A 3 -4.62 20.68 -7.64
CA GLN A 3 -5.05 19.29 -7.77
C GLN A 3 -5.50 18.82 -6.38
N LYS A 4 -6.79 18.54 -6.21
CA LYS A 4 -7.33 17.99 -4.97
C LYS A 4 -6.56 16.70 -4.70
N LYS A 5 -5.87 16.61 -3.55
CA LYS A 5 -5.08 15.43 -3.19
C LYS A 5 -6.04 14.25 -3.13
N LYS A 6 -5.99 13.35 -4.12
CA LYS A 6 -6.80 12.13 -4.12
C LYS A 6 -6.42 11.32 -2.88
N THR A 7 -7.43 10.89 -2.14
CA THR A 7 -7.28 10.07 -0.93
C THR A 7 -7.89 8.72 -1.22
N ASP A 8 -7.30 7.64 -0.71
CA ASP A 8 -7.86 6.28 -0.86
C ASP A 8 -9.11 6.04 0.01
N ARG A 9 -9.52 7.04 0.80
CA ARG A 9 -10.67 6.99 1.71
C ARG A 9 -11.97 6.46 1.07
N PRO A 10 -12.38 6.87 -0.14
CA PRO A 10 -13.59 6.32 -0.77
C PRO A 10 -13.45 4.82 -1.04
N GLY A 11 -12.30 4.39 -1.57
CA GLY A 11 -11.99 2.99 -1.80
C GLY A 11 -11.99 2.17 -0.52
N ILE A 12 -11.43 2.70 0.57
CA ILE A 12 -11.44 2.04 1.89
C ILE A 12 -12.88 1.85 2.39
N ILE A 13 -13.72 2.90 2.37
CA ILE A 13 -15.10 2.82 2.85
C ILE A 13 -15.90 1.81 2.02
N ALA A 14 -15.77 1.87 0.69
CA ALA A 14 -16.47 0.96 -0.21
C ALA A 14 -16.01 -0.50 0.00
N SER A 15 -14.70 -0.70 0.21
CA SER A 15 -14.12 -2.01 0.52
C SER A 15 -14.63 -2.58 1.83
N MET A 16 -14.70 -1.76 2.90
CA MET A 16 -15.23 -2.21 4.18
C MET A 16 -16.66 -2.71 4.06
N LYS A 17 -17.52 -1.97 3.33
CA LYS A 17 -18.90 -2.40 3.06
C LYS A 17 -18.91 -3.70 2.26
N HIS A 18 -18.12 -3.80 1.20
CA HIS A 18 -18.05 -4.98 0.37
C HIS A 18 -17.62 -6.24 1.15
N LEU A 19 -16.65 -6.10 2.05
CA LEU A 19 -16.20 -7.19 2.93
C LEU A 19 -17.34 -7.66 3.86
N VAL A 20 -18.10 -6.73 4.45
CA VAL A 20 -19.27 -7.08 5.26
C VAL A 20 -20.31 -7.83 4.43
N ASP A 21 -20.60 -7.34 3.22
CA ASP A 21 -21.56 -7.98 2.30
C ASP A 21 -21.10 -9.39 1.87
N MET A 22 -19.80 -9.65 1.87
CA MET A 22 -19.18 -10.97 1.62
C MET A 22 -19.12 -11.89 2.85
N GLY A 23 -19.64 -11.45 3.99
CA GLY A 23 -19.70 -12.21 5.23
C GLY A 23 -18.42 -12.17 6.07
N TYR A 24 -17.53 -11.20 5.84
CA TYR A 24 -16.48 -10.90 6.81
C TYR A 24 -17.07 -10.16 8.03
N ASP A 25 -16.62 -10.52 9.22
CA ASP A 25 -16.97 -9.87 10.48
C ASP A 25 -15.79 -9.03 11.02
N ASN A 26 -16.08 -8.11 11.96
CA ASN A 26 -15.08 -7.26 12.59
C ASN A 26 -14.17 -6.51 11.59
N VAL A 27 -14.76 -5.96 10.53
CA VAL A 27 -14.04 -5.20 9.51
C VAL A 27 -13.61 -3.85 10.09
N GLU A 28 -12.30 -3.66 10.23
CA GLU A 28 -11.67 -2.48 10.85
C GLU A 28 -10.64 -1.85 9.92
N ASN A 29 -10.56 -0.52 9.93
CA ASN A 29 -9.45 0.22 9.32
C ASN A 29 -8.33 0.37 10.36
N VAL A 30 -7.21 -0.32 10.12
CA VAL A 30 -6.11 -0.46 11.08
C VAL A 30 -4.88 0.37 10.71
N HIS A 31 -4.78 0.85 9.47
CA HIS A 31 -3.69 1.67 8.90
C HIS A 31 -2.27 1.07 8.92
N HIS A 32 -2.02 0.04 9.73
CA HIS A 32 -0.75 -0.67 9.83
C HIS A 32 -0.98 -2.09 10.36
N PRO A 33 -0.34 -3.12 9.79
CA PRO A 33 0.59 -3.08 8.66
C PRO A 33 -0.08 -2.99 7.27
N ALA A 34 -1.40 -3.05 7.21
CA ALA A 34 -2.23 -2.86 6.01
C ALA A 34 -3.36 -1.86 6.29
N ASP A 35 -4.16 -1.51 5.28
CA ASP A 35 -5.33 -0.65 5.46
C ASP A 35 -6.41 -1.29 6.35
N LEU A 36 -6.83 -2.52 6.02
CA LEU A 36 -7.98 -3.17 6.66
C LEU A 36 -7.60 -4.51 7.31
N ARG A 37 -8.32 -4.85 8.37
CA ARG A 37 -8.34 -6.16 9.00
C ARG A 37 -9.78 -6.63 9.14
N ALA A 38 -10.05 -7.91 8.88
CA ALA A 38 -11.35 -8.52 9.14
C ALA A 38 -11.20 -9.96 9.60
N LYS A 39 -12.31 -10.57 10.00
CA LYS A 39 -12.39 -11.99 10.30
C LYS A 39 -13.36 -12.69 9.35
N LYS A 40 -13.12 -13.98 9.12
CA LYS A 40 -14.05 -14.86 8.42
C LYS A 40 -13.77 -16.29 8.86
N GLU A 41 -14.82 -17.00 9.26
CA GLU A 41 -14.71 -18.39 9.75
C GLU A 41 -13.70 -18.56 10.91
N GLY A 42 -13.52 -17.52 11.73
CA GLY A 42 -12.59 -17.51 12.88
C GLY A 42 -11.15 -17.10 12.53
N GLU A 43 -10.79 -17.06 11.25
CA GLU A 43 -9.47 -16.65 10.78
C GLU A 43 -9.38 -15.14 10.58
N THR A 44 -8.17 -14.59 10.69
CA THR A 44 -7.92 -13.15 10.51
C THR A 44 -7.35 -12.88 9.12
N TYR A 45 -7.95 -11.93 8.42
CA TYR A 45 -7.55 -11.50 7.09
C TYR A 45 -7.11 -10.04 7.07
N TRP A 46 -6.16 -9.74 6.20
CA TRP A 46 -5.58 -8.42 6.00
C TRP A 46 -5.80 -7.97 4.55
N PHE A 47 -6.13 -6.69 4.37
CA PHE A 47 -6.36 -6.14 3.05
C PHE A 47 -5.63 -4.81 2.90
N GLU A 48 -4.82 -4.72 1.87
CA GLU A 48 -4.23 -3.46 1.43
C GLU A 48 -5.05 -2.92 0.24
N VAL A 49 -5.67 -1.75 0.41
CA VAL A 49 -6.65 -1.23 -0.53
C VAL A 49 -5.95 -0.37 -1.57
N LYS A 50 -6.11 -0.71 -2.85
CA LYS A 50 -5.62 0.13 -3.97
C LYS A 50 -6.81 0.70 -4.72
N TYR A 51 -7.09 1.98 -4.49
CA TYR A 51 -8.18 2.69 -5.16
C TYR A 51 -7.77 3.15 -6.56
N THR A 52 -8.66 2.95 -7.54
CA THR A 52 -8.46 3.48 -8.89
C THR A 52 -9.78 3.88 -9.56
N GLU A 53 -9.74 4.98 -10.30
CA GLU A 53 -10.84 5.47 -11.15
C GLU A 53 -10.63 5.12 -12.62
N SER A 54 -9.48 4.53 -12.95
CA SER A 54 -9.15 4.18 -14.33
C SER A 54 -10.02 3.02 -14.82
N VAL A 55 -10.31 3.05 -16.12
CA VAL A 55 -11.01 2.00 -16.85
C VAL A 55 -10.08 0.94 -17.42
N ASP A 56 -8.77 1.23 -17.51
CA ASP A 56 -7.77 0.42 -18.21
C ASP A 56 -6.78 -0.29 -17.28
N ARG A 57 -6.41 0.31 -16.14
CA ARG A 57 -5.40 -0.23 -15.23
C ARG A 57 -5.51 0.31 -13.80
N ALA A 58 -5.14 -0.50 -12.83
CA ALA A 58 -4.76 -0.01 -11.50
C ALA A 58 -3.26 0.33 -11.50
N PHE A 59 -2.89 1.49 -10.98
CA PHE A 59 -1.49 1.85 -10.75
C PHE A 59 -1.32 2.38 -9.34
N GLY A 60 -0.29 1.92 -8.65
CA GLY A 60 0.02 2.32 -7.29
C GLY A 60 1.35 1.75 -6.84
N ALA A 61 1.68 1.99 -5.58
CA ALA A 61 2.80 1.36 -4.92
C ALA A 61 2.28 0.61 -3.70
N ALA A 62 2.91 -0.52 -3.39
CA ALA A 62 2.78 -1.16 -2.09
C ALA A 62 4.10 -1.00 -1.34
N THR A 63 4.03 -0.59 -0.08
CA THR A 63 5.25 -0.40 0.73
C THR A 63 5.86 -1.74 1.12
N MET A 64 7.13 -1.75 1.51
CA MET A 64 7.77 -2.96 2.03
C MET A 64 7.11 -3.49 3.30
N THR A 65 6.48 -2.61 4.09
CA THR A 65 5.68 -3.00 5.26
C THR A 65 4.46 -3.83 4.86
N GLU A 66 3.75 -3.39 3.81
CA GLU A 66 2.59 -4.13 3.27
C GLU A 66 3.04 -5.48 2.69
N TRP A 67 4.15 -5.49 1.93
CA TRP A 67 4.73 -6.73 1.41
C TRP A 67 5.23 -7.67 2.50
N GLN A 68 5.78 -7.15 3.60
CA GLN A 68 6.16 -7.97 4.74
C GLN A 68 4.93 -8.68 5.32
N CYS A 69 3.84 -7.93 5.56
CA CYS A 69 2.59 -8.52 6.04
C CYS A 69 2.03 -9.55 5.06
N ALA A 70 2.10 -9.26 3.75
CA ALA A 70 1.66 -10.16 2.68
C ALA A 70 2.43 -11.49 2.66
N LEU A 71 3.76 -11.43 2.80
CA LEU A 71 4.63 -12.61 2.82
C LEU A 71 4.50 -13.43 4.10
N GLU A 72 4.20 -12.78 5.24
CA GLU A 72 3.92 -13.46 6.51
C GLU A 72 2.53 -14.13 6.51
N ASN A 73 1.60 -13.68 5.66
CA ASN A 73 0.20 -14.13 5.65
C ASN A 73 -0.32 -14.46 4.22
N PRO A 74 0.36 -15.31 3.43
CA PRO A 74 0.11 -15.43 1.99
C PRO A 74 -1.30 -15.96 1.62
N GLY A 75 -1.93 -16.74 2.49
CA GLY A 75 -3.32 -17.22 2.32
C GLY A 75 -4.39 -16.33 2.94
N HIS A 76 -3.99 -15.29 3.67
CA HIS A 76 -4.89 -14.44 4.46
C HIS A 76 -4.68 -12.94 4.21
N PHE A 77 -3.81 -12.58 3.26
CA PHE A 77 -3.55 -11.22 2.84
C PHE A 77 -4.01 -11.03 1.40
N PHE A 78 -4.68 -9.92 1.12
CA PHE A 78 -5.05 -9.55 -0.24
C PHE A 78 -4.67 -8.11 -0.56
N PHE A 79 -4.16 -7.90 -1.76
CA PHE A 79 -4.22 -6.59 -2.40
C PHE A 79 -5.64 -6.43 -2.97
N LEU A 80 -6.44 -5.58 -2.34
CA LEU A 80 -7.83 -5.34 -2.72
C LEU A 80 -7.92 -4.14 -3.65
N ILE A 81 -8.13 -4.41 -4.93
CA ILE A 81 -8.36 -3.34 -5.91
C ILE A 81 -9.79 -2.87 -5.76
N ALA A 82 -9.98 -1.61 -5.36
CA ALA A 82 -11.28 -0.95 -5.32
C ALA A 82 -11.39 -0.03 -6.52
N ASN A 83 -12.07 -0.49 -7.57
CA ASN A 83 -12.21 0.25 -8.82
C ASN A 83 -13.59 0.93 -8.89
N LYS A 84 -13.57 2.24 -9.14
CA LYS A 84 -14.77 3.02 -9.41
C LYS A 84 -14.57 3.85 -10.68
N PRO A 85 -14.86 3.27 -11.86
CA PRO A 85 -14.67 3.96 -13.13
C PRO A 85 -15.30 5.35 -13.12
N ASP A 86 -14.59 6.35 -13.63
CA ASP A 86 -15.08 7.74 -13.73
C ASP A 86 -15.32 8.46 -12.38
N GLY A 87 -14.98 7.84 -11.24
CA GLY A 87 -14.96 8.50 -9.93
C GLY A 87 -16.08 8.09 -8.96
N GLU A 88 -15.89 8.44 -7.69
CA GLU A 88 -16.77 8.08 -6.57
C GLU A 88 -18.24 8.49 -6.79
N ASP A 89 -18.46 9.66 -7.39
CA ASP A 89 -19.78 10.25 -7.64
C ASP A 89 -20.40 9.83 -8.99
N ALA A 90 -19.70 9.00 -9.79
CA ALA A 90 -20.23 8.55 -11.08
C ALA A 90 -21.34 7.49 -10.90
N ASP A 91 -22.18 7.31 -11.91
CA ASP A 91 -23.24 6.27 -11.92
C ASP A 91 -22.71 4.85 -12.21
N THR A 92 -21.40 4.70 -12.32
CA THR A 92 -20.73 3.41 -12.53
C THR A 92 -20.72 2.57 -11.24
N GLU A 93 -20.68 1.25 -11.39
CA GLU A 93 -20.62 0.34 -10.24
C GLU A 93 -19.19 0.25 -9.68
N TRP A 94 -19.10 0.03 -8.36
CA TRP A 94 -17.85 -0.39 -7.72
C TRP A 94 -17.51 -1.82 -8.14
N LYS A 95 -16.25 -2.04 -8.51
CA LYS A 95 -15.68 -3.35 -8.77
C LYS A 95 -14.56 -3.62 -7.79
N PHE A 96 -14.50 -4.86 -7.30
CA PHE A 96 -13.53 -5.28 -6.30
C PHE A 96 -12.82 -6.54 -6.76
N ASP A 97 -11.49 -6.50 -6.79
CA ASP A 97 -10.65 -7.66 -7.10
C ASP A 97 -9.75 -7.99 -5.92
N PHE A 98 -9.83 -9.23 -5.45
CA PHE A 98 -8.98 -9.78 -4.40
C PHE A 98 -7.79 -10.46 -5.02
N ILE A 99 -6.61 -9.84 -4.91
CA ILE A 99 -5.39 -10.37 -5.53
C ILE A 99 -4.48 -10.92 -4.44
N THR A 100 -4.10 -12.19 -4.56
CA THR A 100 -3.13 -12.80 -3.64
C THR A 100 -1.74 -12.21 -3.85
N PRO A 101 -0.83 -12.31 -2.87
CA PRO A 101 0.54 -11.83 -3.05
C PRO A 101 1.25 -12.50 -4.22
N SER A 102 1.02 -13.80 -4.45
CA SER A 102 1.60 -14.54 -5.58
C SER A 102 1.06 -14.07 -6.92
N ASP A 103 -0.22 -13.71 -7.01
CA ASP A 103 -0.83 -13.21 -8.25
C ASP A 103 -0.44 -11.76 -8.53
N PHE A 104 -0.17 -10.96 -7.50
CA PHE A 104 0.21 -9.56 -7.63
C PHE A 104 1.69 -9.39 -8.01
N MET A 105 2.54 -10.34 -7.62
CA MET A 105 4.00 -10.26 -7.80
C MET A 105 4.47 -10.14 -9.26
N PRO A 106 3.92 -10.89 -10.25
CA PRO A 106 4.32 -10.76 -11.65
C PRO A 106 4.05 -9.39 -12.28
N TYR A 107 3.13 -8.61 -11.69
CA TYR A 107 2.79 -7.25 -12.13
C TYR A 107 3.55 -6.16 -11.37
N SER A 108 4.38 -6.56 -10.41
CA SER A 108 5.08 -5.65 -9.52
C SER A 108 6.53 -5.44 -9.96
N THR A 109 7.06 -4.24 -9.70
CA THR A 109 8.48 -3.95 -9.84
C THR A 109 8.99 -3.33 -8.55
N ILE A 110 10.21 -3.68 -8.14
CA ILE A 110 10.89 -3.04 -7.02
C ILE A 110 11.69 -1.87 -7.59
N PRO A 111 11.31 -0.61 -7.34
CA PRO A 111 12.13 0.52 -7.76
C PRO A 111 13.43 0.54 -6.94
N PRO A 112 14.51 1.16 -7.45
CA PRO A 112 15.70 1.40 -6.64
C PRO A 112 15.38 2.13 -5.33
N PHE A 113 16.18 1.89 -4.28
CA PHE A 113 16.01 2.52 -2.99
C PHE A 113 16.06 4.06 -3.11
N LYS A 114 14.95 4.73 -2.78
CA LYS A 114 14.87 6.21 -2.83
C LYS A 114 15.33 6.80 -1.50
N VAL A 115 16.28 7.73 -1.56
CA VAL A 115 16.73 8.52 -0.40
C VAL A 115 16.00 9.86 -0.41
N TYR A 116 15.07 10.03 0.53
CA TYR A 116 14.38 11.31 0.74
C TYR A 116 15.19 12.23 1.65
N PHE A 117 15.32 13.50 1.27
CA PHE A 117 15.93 14.54 2.09
C PHE A 117 14.98 15.71 2.29
N ASN A 118 15.07 16.34 3.46
CA ASN A 118 14.39 17.60 3.75
C ASN A 118 15.42 18.55 4.34
N TYR A 119 16.04 19.35 3.47
CA TYR A 119 17.11 20.26 3.84
C TYR A 119 16.56 21.67 4.09
N PRO A 120 16.65 22.22 5.32
CA PRO A 120 16.11 23.53 5.61
C PRO A 120 16.92 24.62 4.89
N LEU A 121 16.23 25.41 4.06
CA LEU A 121 16.84 26.55 3.35
C LEU A 121 17.00 27.79 4.25
N GLN A 122 16.27 27.85 5.37
CA GLN A 122 16.26 28.96 6.31
C GLN A 122 16.15 28.42 7.76
N GLY A 123 16.59 29.21 8.73
CA GLY A 123 16.56 28.85 10.15
C GLY A 123 17.70 27.91 10.58
N THR A 124 17.64 27.42 11.83
CA THR A 124 18.65 26.51 12.38
C THR A 124 18.54 25.14 11.71
N ARG A 125 19.67 24.63 11.20
CA ARG A 125 19.76 23.27 10.66
C ARG A 125 19.66 22.27 11.82
N LYS A 126 18.46 21.72 12.02
CA LYS A 126 18.23 20.61 12.96
C LYS A 126 17.95 19.34 12.17
N ILE A 127 18.55 18.24 12.60
CA ILE A 127 18.22 16.91 12.09
C ILE A 127 16.81 16.58 12.59
N PRO A 128 15.84 16.26 11.71
CA PRO A 128 14.50 15.92 12.15
C PRO A 128 14.51 14.58 12.90
N GLU A 129 13.73 14.49 13.98
CA GLU A 129 13.45 13.22 14.64
C GLU A 129 12.66 12.31 13.69
N ARG A 130 13.13 11.08 13.51
CA ARG A 130 12.50 10.07 12.66
C ARG A 130 12.02 8.93 13.55
N LYS A 131 10.72 8.62 13.52
CA LYS A 131 10.15 7.49 14.29
C LYS A 131 10.25 6.17 13.55
N SER A 132 9.99 6.16 12.24
CA SER A 132 9.92 4.94 11.42
C SER A 132 10.87 4.94 10.22
N ALA A 133 11.45 6.08 9.87
CA ALA A 133 12.34 6.20 8.71
C ALA A 133 13.80 5.90 9.09
N ILE A 134 14.44 5.04 8.32
CA ILE A 134 15.86 4.71 8.47
C ILE A 134 16.69 5.99 8.20
N PRO A 135 17.65 6.35 9.07
CA PRO A 135 18.53 7.48 8.82
C PRO A 135 19.49 7.16 7.67
N ALA A 136 19.73 8.13 6.80
CA ALA A 136 20.69 8.01 5.70
C ALA A 136 22.12 8.24 6.22
N THR A 137 22.66 7.25 6.93
CA THR A 137 24.08 7.18 7.30
C THR A 137 24.88 6.51 6.19
N GLU A 138 26.20 6.72 6.17
CA GLU A 138 27.08 6.06 5.20
C GLU A 138 26.93 4.54 5.25
N ASP A 139 26.97 3.94 6.44
CA ASP A 139 26.81 2.49 6.64
C ASP A 139 25.48 1.95 6.08
N ASN A 140 24.38 2.67 6.31
CA ASN A 140 23.06 2.27 5.82
C ASN A 140 22.99 2.37 4.29
N LEU A 141 23.59 3.41 3.69
CA LEU A 141 23.64 3.57 2.24
C LEU A 141 24.51 2.49 1.59
N GLN A 142 25.69 2.20 2.15
CA GLN A 142 26.56 1.13 1.67
C GLN A 142 25.86 -0.23 1.76
N SER A 143 25.09 -0.48 2.82
CA SER A 143 24.31 -1.71 2.98
C SER A 143 23.21 -1.84 1.91
N LEU A 144 22.47 -0.76 1.65
CA LEU A 144 21.45 -0.74 0.60
C LEU A 144 22.05 -0.87 -0.82
N LEU A 145 23.24 -0.31 -1.06
CA LEU A 145 23.95 -0.47 -2.34
C LEU A 145 24.32 -1.93 -2.59
N LYS A 146 24.82 -2.65 -1.56
CA LYS A 146 25.12 -4.09 -1.69
C LYS A 146 23.88 -4.90 -2.08
N VAL A 147 22.75 -4.67 -1.40
CA VAL A 147 21.48 -5.32 -1.74
C VAL A 147 21.04 -4.98 -3.17
N LEU A 148 21.21 -3.73 -3.60
CA LEU A 148 20.85 -3.33 -4.96
C LEU A 148 21.71 -4.03 -6.02
N ASP A 149 23.00 -4.21 -5.76
CA ASP A 149 23.91 -4.92 -6.66
C ASP A 149 23.55 -6.41 -6.71
N GLU A 150 23.29 -7.04 -5.56
CA GLU A 150 22.82 -8.43 -5.47
C GLU A 150 21.52 -8.66 -6.27
N LEU A 151 20.56 -7.74 -6.19
CA LEU A 151 19.28 -7.83 -6.93
C LEU A 151 19.42 -7.59 -8.44
N ARG A 152 20.52 -7.01 -8.92
CA ARG A 152 20.76 -6.73 -10.35
C ARG A 152 21.49 -7.85 -11.07
N ASP A 153 22.20 -8.68 -10.32
CA ASP A 153 22.99 -9.79 -10.83
C ASP A 153 22.15 -11.08 -11.03
N GLU A 154 20.84 -11.04 -10.71
CA GLU A 154 19.82 -12.08 -10.96
C GLU A 154 19.08 -11.88 -12.29
#